data_AF-A0A6J3GUG2-F1
#
_entry.id   AF-A0A6J3GUG2-F1
#
_cell.length_a   1.000
_cell.length_b   1.000
_cell.length_c   1.000
_cell.angle_alpha   90.00
_cell.angle_beta   90.00
_cell.angle_gamma   90.00
#
_symmetry.space_group_name_H-M   'P 1'
#
loop_
_entity.id
_entity.type
_entity.pdbx_description
1 polymer ?
#
loop_
_entity_poly.entity_id
_entity_poly.type
_entity_poly.pdbx_seq_one_letter_code
_entity_poly.pdbx_strand_id
1 'polypeptide(L)'
;MGSRKKEIALQAEADHLDVLEKYRGKCEPTFLFYAGGELVAVVRGANAPLLQKTILDQLEAEKKVLAEGRERKVIKDEALSDEDECVSHGKNNGEDDMVSSERTCTLAIIKPDAVAHGKTDEIIMKIQEAGFEILTNEERTMTEAEMRLFYQHRAGEEAFEKLVHHMCSGPSHLLILTRTEGFEDVVTTWRTIMGPCDPNVARREQPESLRAQYGTEMPFNAIHGSRDREDADRELALLFPSLKFSDKNTEALQGGEAEEAAGAH
;
A
#
# COMPACT_ATOMS: atom_id res chain seq x y z
N MET A 1 57.92 -2.57 -31.26
CA MET A 1 57.57 -1.39 -30.44
C MET A 1 56.05 -1.34 -30.33
N GLY A 2 55.50 -1.82 -29.21
CA GLY A 2 54.06 -1.90 -29.00
C GLY A 2 53.52 -0.57 -28.47
N SER A 3 52.73 0.11 -29.29
CA SER A 3 51.97 1.29 -28.86
C SER A 3 50.67 0.82 -28.21
N ARG A 4 50.63 0.91 -26.87
CA ARG A 4 49.44 0.71 -26.05
C ARG A 4 48.40 1.78 -26.45
N LYS A 5 47.26 1.35 -26.98
CA LYS A 5 46.06 2.20 -27.10
C LYS A 5 45.64 2.57 -25.67
N LYS A 6 45.69 3.85 -25.33
CA LYS A 6 45.05 4.38 -24.11
C LYS A 6 43.55 4.27 -24.31
N GLU A 7 42.95 3.37 -23.58
CA GLU A 7 41.51 3.29 -23.38
C GLU A 7 41.10 4.56 -22.60
N ILE A 8 40.38 5.46 -23.25
CA ILE A 8 39.84 6.66 -22.60
C ILE A 8 38.58 6.20 -21.89
N ALA A 9 38.72 5.84 -20.61
CA ALA A 9 37.59 5.68 -19.72
C ALA A 9 36.96 7.06 -19.52
N LEU A 10 35.78 7.28 -20.09
CA LEU A 10 34.92 8.41 -19.77
C LEU A 10 34.36 8.16 -18.36
N GLN A 11 35.13 8.55 -17.35
CA GLN A 11 34.67 8.56 -15.97
C GLN A 11 33.81 9.80 -15.76
N ALA A 12 32.57 9.62 -15.30
CA ALA A 12 31.62 10.70 -15.12
C ALA A 12 32.11 11.68 -14.04
N GLU A 13 32.14 12.98 -14.34
CA GLU A 13 32.61 14.06 -13.44
C GLU A 13 31.83 14.16 -12.11
N ALA A 14 30.66 13.51 -12.01
CA ALA A 14 29.85 13.48 -10.81
C ALA A 14 30.54 12.80 -9.62
N ASP A 15 31.49 11.88 -9.88
CA ASP A 15 32.23 11.21 -8.81
C ASP A 15 33.06 12.21 -7.99
N HIS A 16 33.54 13.31 -8.55
CA HIS A 16 34.43 14.25 -7.86
C HIS A 16 33.71 15.40 -7.14
N LEU A 17 32.38 15.35 -7.07
CA LEU A 17 31.60 16.35 -6.34
C LEU A 17 31.46 15.95 -4.88
N ASP A 18 32.13 16.68 -3.99
CA ASP A 18 32.07 16.48 -2.52
C ASP A 18 30.62 16.52 -1.99
N VAL A 19 29.73 17.27 -2.66
CA VAL A 19 28.29 17.34 -2.34
C VAL A 19 27.58 16.01 -2.53
N LEU A 20 28.08 15.16 -3.44
CA LEU A 20 27.49 13.88 -3.82
C LEU A 20 28.20 12.68 -3.16
N GLU A 21 29.21 12.91 -2.32
CA GLU A 21 29.96 11.85 -1.63
C GLU A 21 29.03 10.94 -0.79
N LYS A 22 27.96 11.53 -0.21
CA LYS A 22 26.92 10.80 0.52
C LYS A 22 26.09 9.84 -0.33
N TYR A 23 26.08 10.02 -1.66
CA TYR A 23 25.32 9.22 -2.62
C TYR A 23 26.21 8.27 -3.45
N ARG A 24 27.53 8.43 -3.37
CA ARG A 24 28.49 7.58 -4.08
C ARG A 24 28.35 6.12 -3.62
N GLY A 25 28.13 5.21 -4.56
CA GLY A 25 27.91 3.79 -4.28
C GLY A 25 26.54 3.45 -3.67
N LYS A 26 25.62 4.42 -3.53
CA LYS A 26 24.25 4.19 -3.03
C LYS A 26 23.18 4.17 -4.11
N CYS A 27 23.49 4.69 -5.30
CA CYS A 27 22.57 4.66 -6.45
C CYS A 27 22.99 3.54 -7.40
N GLU A 28 22.40 2.36 -7.22
CA GLU A 28 22.57 1.22 -8.13
C GLU A 28 21.26 0.99 -8.90
N PRO A 29 21.17 1.40 -10.19
CA PRO A 29 19.98 1.12 -10.98
C PRO A 29 19.81 -0.39 -11.13
N THR A 30 18.60 -0.89 -10.81
CA THR A 30 18.26 -2.31 -10.88
C THR A 30 17.25 -2.54 -12.00
N PHE A 31 17.57 -3.47 -12.90
CA PHE A 31 16.74 -3.84 -14.05
C PHE A 31 16.19 -5.25 -13.82
N LEU A 32 14.87 -5.36 -13.68
CA LEU A 32 14.15 -6.62 -13.52
C LEU A 32 13.60 -7.10 -14.86
N PHE A 33 13.81 -8.36 -15.19
CA PHE A 33 13.30 -8.99 -16.41
C PHE A 33 12.20 -9.98 -16.06
N TYR A 34 11.00 -9.74 -16.57
CA TYR A 34 9.84 -10.62 -16.39
C TYR A 34 9.44 -11.28 -17.71
N ALA A 35 9.12 -12.57 -17.65
CA ALA A 35 8.56 -13.31 -18.77
C ALA A 35 7.40 -14.21 -18.29
N GLY A 36 6.20 -14.01 -18.85
CA GLY A 36 5.02 -14.78 -18.44
C GLY A 36 4.60 -14.59 -16.97
N GLY A 37 4.92 -13.44 -16.37
CA GLY A 37 4.63 -13.12 -14.97
C GLY A 37 5.70 -13.56 -13.97
N GLU A 38 6.75 -14.25 -14.42
CA GLU A 38 7.84 -14.74 -13.55
C GLU A 38 9.12 -13.92 -13.77
N LEU A 39 9.84 -13.64 -12.68
CA LEU A 39 11.15 -13.00 -12.70
C LEU A 39 12.20 -13.99 -13.22
N VAL A 40 12.85 -13.62 -14.32
CA VAL A 40 13.76 -14.49 -15.08
C VAL A 40 15.21 -13.99 -15.08
N ALA A 41 15.43 -12.70 -14.84
CA ALA A 41 16.77 -12.15 -14.63
C ALA A 41 16.72 -10.82 -13.86
N VAL A 42 17.82 -10.52 -13.16
CA VAL A 42 18.07 -9.23 -12.53
C VAL A 42 19.46 -8.75 -12.94
N VAL A 43 19.55 -7.49 -13.35
CA VAL A 43 20.82 -6.82 -13.64
C VAL A 43 20.92 -5.60 -12.75
N ARG A 44 21.98 -5.54 -11.93
CA ARG A 44 22.25 -4.41 -11.06
C ARG A 44 23.42 -3.57 -11.58
N GLY A 45 23.29 -2.26 -11.43
CA GLY A 45 24.28 -1.28 -11.85
C GLY A 45 24.15 -0.86 -13.32
N ALA A 46 24.80 0.25 -13.65
CA ALA A 46 24.78 0.84 -14.99
C ALA A 46 25.71 0.11 -15.98
N ASN A 47 25.54 -1.21 -16.12
CA ASN A 47 26.35 -2.06 -17.02
C ASN A 47 25.60 -2.35 -18.33
N ALA A 48 25.67 -1.41 -19.28
CA ALA A 48 24.97 -1.51 -20.56
C ALA A 48 25.31 -2.78 -21.38
N PRO A 49 26.58 -3.24 -21.48
CA PRO A 49 26.89 -4.49 -22.16
C PRO A 49 26.24 -5.72 -21.52
N LEU A 50 26.23 -5.79 -20.19
CA LEU A 50 25.60 -6.89 -19.45
C LEU A 50 24.07 -6.88 -19.62
N LEU A 51 23.46 -5.70 -19.60
CA LEU A 51 22.03 -5.52 -19.84
C LEU A 51 21.65 -5.99 -21.26
N GLN A 52 22.39 -5.55 -22.27
CA GLN A 52 22.14 -5.92 -23.67
C GLN A 52 22.26 -7.44 -23.89
N LYS A 53 23.27 -8.07 -23.28
CA LYS A 53 23.42 -9.53 -23.34
C LYS A 53 22.26 -10.25 -22.66
N THR A 54 21.87 -9.79 -21.47
CA THR A 54 20.76 -10.39 -20.69
C THR A 54 19.43 -10.31 -21.45
N ILE A 55 19.15 -9.18 -22.11
CA ILE A 55 17.97 -9.03 -22.98
C ILE A 55 17.96 -10.08 -24.08
N LEU A 56 19.07 -10.23 -24.81
CA LEU A 56 19.16 -11.16 -25.94
C LEU A 56 19.03 -12.63 -25.48
N ASP A 57 19.69 -12.98 -24.38
CA ASP A 57 19.64 -14.32 -23.80
C ASP A 57 18.21 -14.66 -23.35
N GLN A 58 17.49 -13.70 -22.75
CA GLN A 58 16.11 -13.91 -22.27
C GLN A 58 15.11 -14.04 -23.42
N LEU A 59 15.27 -13.27 -24.50
CA LEU A 59 14.45 -13.40 -25.71
C LEU A 59 14.66 -14.75 -26.41
N GLU A 60 15.89 -15.27 -26.41
CA GLU A 60 16.16 -16.61 -26.95
C GLU A 60 15.57 -17.72 -26.06
N ALA A 61 15.64 -17.57 -24.74
CA ALA A 61 15.03 -18.48 -23.79
C ALA A 61 13.50 -18.52 -23.96
N GLU A 62 12.84 -17.37 -24.10
CA GLU A 62 11.39 -17.28 -24.31
C GLU A 62 10.95 -17.96 -25.62
N LYS A 63 11.70 -17.75 -26.71
CA LYS A 63 11.43 -18.43 -27.99
C LYS A 63 11.52 -19.95 -27.87
N LYS A 64 12.47 -20.47 -27.09
CA LYS A 64 12.62 -21.92 -26.85
C LYS A 64 11.50 -22.47 -25.94
N VAL A 65 11.06 -21.72 -24.93
CA VAL A 65 9.93 -22.09 -24.07
C VAL A 65 8.64 -22.20 -24.90
N LEU A 66 8.39 -21.24 -25.79
CA LEU A 66 7.21 -21.25 -26.68
C LEU A 66 7.25 -22.37 -27.74
N ALA A 67 8.44 -22.73 -28.22
CA ALA A 67 8.60 -23.75 -29.27
C ALA A 67 8.66 -25.18 -28.73
N GLU A 68 9.23 -25.40 -27.53
CA GLU A 68 9.55 -26.74 -27.01
C GLU A 68 8.82 -27.09 -25.70
N GLY A 69 7.97 -26.20 -25.16
CA GLY A 69 7.20 -26.46 -23.94
C GLY A 69 8.06 -26.64 -22.68
N ARG A 70 9.28 -26.09 -22.67
CA ARG A 70 10.24 -26.23 -21.58
C ARG A 70 9.84 -25.37 -20.37
N GLU A 71 10.04 -25.88 -19.15
CA GLU A 71 9.78 -25.13 -17.92
C GLU A 71 10.71 -23.92 -17.75
N ARG A 72 10.16 -22.82 -17.23
CA ARG A 72 10.85 -21.55 -17.00
C ARG A 72 11.81 -21.68 -15.82
N LYS A 73 12.98 -21.02 -15.92
CA LYS A 73 13.91 -20.88 -14.80
C LYS A 73 13.58 -19.60 -14.05
N VAL A 74 12.88 -19.76 -12.93
CA VAL A 74 12.56 -18.68 -11.99
C VAL A 74 13.80 -18.39 -11.13
N ILE A 75 14.15 -17.11 -10.99
CA ILE A 75 15.21 -16.65 -10.10
C ILE A 75 14.55 -15.91 -8.93
N LYS A 76 15.00 -16.18 -7.70
CA LYS A 76 14.71 -15.35 -6.53
C LYS A 76 15.86 -14.36 -6.38
N ASP A 77 15.55 -13.08 -6.31
CA ASP A 77 16.55 -12.05 -6.07
C ASP A 77 16.67 -11.78 -4.57
N GLU A 78 17.90 -11.83 -4.06
CA GLU A 78 18.21 -11.71 -2.62
C GLU A 78 17.87 -10.32 -2.03
N ALA A 79 17.73 -9.27 -2.86
CA ALA A 79 17.31 -7.95 -2.40
C ALA A 79 15.79 -7.71 -2.56
N LEU A 80 15.07 -8.64 -3.18
CA LEU A 80 13.61 -8.73 -3.11
C LEU A 80 13.16 -9.67 -1.97
N SER A 81 14.08 -10.43 -1.35
CA SER A 81 13.77 -11.35 -0.25
C SER A 81 13.90 -10.76 1.16
N ASP A 82 14.37 -9.51 1.30
CA ASP A 82 14.31 -8.76 2.57
C ASP A 82 13.30 -7.60 2.53
N GLU A 83 12.54 -7.44 1.44
CA GLU A 83 11.47 -6.46 1.31
C GLU A 83 10.28 -7.10 0.57
N ASP A 84 9.44 -7.82 1.33
CA ASP A 84 8.36 -8.68 0.82
C ASP A 84 7.33 -7.93 -0.06
N GLU A 85 7.48 -8.16 -1.37
CA GLU A 85 6.58 -8.99 -2.19
C GLU A 85 5.06 -8.75 -2.07
N CYS A 86 4.57 -8.09 -3.12
CA CYS A 86 3.26 -8.30 -3.68
C CYS A 86 3.25 -9.65 -4.44
N VAL A 87 2.24 -10.50 -4.23
CA VAL A 87 1.38 -11.17 -5.26
C VAL A 87 0.85 -12.55 -4.82
N SER A 88 -0.41 -12.76 -5.22
CA SER A 88 -1.35 -13.88 -5.11
C SER A 88 -0.87 -15.35 -5.22
N HIS A 89 -1.58 -16.17 -4.41
CA HIS A 89 -2.06 -17.55 -4.64
C HIS A 89 -1.07 -18.74 -4.66
N GLY A 90 -0.89 -19.32 -3.47
CA GLY A 90 -1.39 -20.67 -3.19
C GLY A 90 -0.45 -21.84 -3.40
N LYS A 91 0.25 -22.25 -2.33
CA LYS A 91 0.38 -23.66 -1.93
C LYS A 91 0.83 -23.78 -0.47
N ASN A 92 0.06 -24.55 0.28
CA ASN A 92 0.31 -24.96 1.66
C ASN A 92 1.75 -25.45 1.86
N ASN A 93 2.43 -24.90 2.86
CA ASN A 93 3.15 -25.65 3.90
C ASN A 93 3.50 -24.66 5.01
N GLY A 94 3.16 -25.03 6.24
CA GLY A 94 3.40 -24.20 7.41
C GLY A 94 4.88 -24.10 7.70
N GLU A 95 5.35 -22.87 7.87
CA GLU A 95 6.52 -22.49 8.63
C GLU A 95 6.20 -21.13 9.26
N ASP A 96 6.35 -21.10 10.58
CA ASP A 96 5.91 -20.08 11.52
C ASP A 96 6.96 -18.96 11.50
N ASP A 97 6.73 -17.90 10.72
CA ASP A 97 7.61 -16.72 10.69
C ASP A 97 7.04 -15.61 11.59
N MET A 98 7.63 -15.53 12.78
CA MET A 98 7.29 -14.58 13.83
C MET A 98 8.02 -13.25 13.60
N VAL A 99 7.35 -12.26 13.00
CA VAL A 99 7.83 -10.87 12.94
C VAL A 99 7.02 -9.99 13.90
N SER A 100 7.72 -9.50 14.92
CA SER A 100 7.21 -8.71 16.04
C SER A 100 7.16 -7.21 15.69
N SER A 101 5.98 -6.69 15.33
CA SER A 101 5.52 -5.31 15.58
C SER A 101 4.09 -5.14 15.05
N GLU A 102 3.12 -4.89 15.94
CA GLU A 102 1.71 -4.64 15.61
C GLU A 102 1.58 -3.32 14.83
N ARG A 103 1.59 -3.39 13.48
CA ARG A 103 1.36 -2.20 12.63
C ARG A 103 -0.13 -1.86 12.63
N THR A 104 -0.50 -0.77 13.29
CA THR A 104 -1.86 -0.23 13.24
C THR A 104 -2.16 0.34 11.87
N CYS A 105 -3.26 -0.09 11.25
CA CYS A 105 -3.66 0.35 9.92
C CYS A 105 -5.02 1.07 9.97
N THR A 106 -5.28 1.94 8.99
CA THR A 106 -6.59 2.60 8.82
C THR A 106 -6.98 2.62 7.35
N LEU A 107 -8.29 2.64 7.11
CA LEU A 107 -8.83 2.80 5.77
C LEU A 107 -8.90 4.29 5.40
N ALA A 108 -8.42 4.62 4.22
CA ALA A 108 -8.69 5.88 3.55
C ALA A 108 -9.36 5.62 2.19
N ILE A 109 -10.37 6.41 1.85
CA ILE A 109 -10.99 6.34 0.52
C ILE A 109 -10.92 7.72 -0.13
N ILE A 110 -10.33 7.80 -1.32
CA ILE A 110 -10.48 8.95 -2.21
C ILE A 110 -11.75 8.72 -3.02
N LYS A 111 -12.75 9.57 -2.77
CA LYS A 111 -14.11 9.43 -3.28
C LYS A 111 -14.21 9.80 -4.77
N PRO A 112 -15.28 9.38 -5.47
CA PRO A 112 -15.41 9.60 -6.91
C PRO A 112 -15.37 11.06 -7.34
N ASP A 113 -15.81 12.00 -6.47
CA ASP A 113 -15.69 13.42 -6.74
C ASP A 113 -14.22 13.85 -6.88
N ALA A 114 -13.35 13.46 -5.96
CA ALA A 114 -11.93 13.82 -6.04
C ALA A 114 -11.23 13.16 -7.23
N VAL A 115 -11.60 11.90 -7.54
CA VAL A 115 -11.07 11.17 -8.69
C VAL A 115 -11.49 11.84 -10.00
N ALA A 116 -12.78 12.18 -10.14
CA ALA A 116 -13.30 12.85 -11.33
C ALA A 116 -12.66 14.23 -11.58
N HIS A 117 -12.22 14.92 -10.52
CA HIS A 117 -11.50 16.19 -10.64
C HIS A 117 -9.97 16.02 -10.86
N GLY A 118 -9.47 14.79 -11.03
CA GLY A 118 -8.06 14.51 -11.26
C GLY A 118 -7.17 14.85 -10.07
N LYS A 119 -7.71 14.75 -8.84
CA LYS A 119 -7.00 15.12 -7.60
C LYS A 119 -6.35 13.95 -6.88
N THR A 120 -6.49 12.72 -7.39
CA THR A 120 -5.95 11.50 -6.78
C THR A 120 -4.46 11.62 -6.45
N ASP A 121 -3.62 11.89 -7.46
CA ASP A 121 -2.16 11.89 -7.28
C ASP A 121 -1.71 12.98 -6.29
N GLU A 122 -2.37 14.14 -6.33
CA GLU A 122 -2.11 15.25 -5.41
C GLU A 122 -2.45 14.88 -3.96
N ILE A 123 -3.57 14.17 -3.75
CA ILE A 123 -3.98 13.68 -2.44
C ILE A 123 -3.02 12.59 -1.93
N ILE A 124 -2.63 11.64 -2.79
CA ILE A 124 -1.68 10.58 -2.45
C ILE A 124 -0.33 11.18 -2.03
N MET A 125 0.17 12.16 -2.79
CA MET A 125 1.41 12.86 -2.46
C MET A 125 1.31 13.53 -1.08
N LYS A 126 0.20 14.20 -0.76
CA LYS A 126 -0.01 14.80 0.57
C LYS A 126 -0.10 13.79 1.70
N ILE A 127 -0.67 12.61 1.44
CA ILE A 127 -0.71 11.51 2.41
C ILE A 127 0.72 11.06 2.74
N GLN A 128 1.56 10.90 1.72
CA GLN A 128 2.98 10.52 1.89
C GLN A 128 3.80 11.63 2.58
N GLU A 129 3.62 12.89 2.19
CA GLU A 129 4.26 14.05 2.82
C GLU A 129 3.89 14.19 4.31
N ALA A 130 2.68 13.77 4.68
CA ALA A 130 2.23 13.73 6.06
C ALA A 130 2.79 12.53 6.87
N GLY A 131 3.66 11.72 6.27
CA GLY A 131 4.35 10.61 6.92
C GLY A 131 3.55 9.32 7.00
N PHE A 132 2.52 9.14 6.17
CA PHE A 132 1.85 7.85 6.03
C PHE A 132 2.54 6.98 4.99
N GLU A 133 2.61 5.70 5.31
CA GLU A 133 2.97 4.66 4.37
C GLU A 133 1.67 4.06 3.79
N ILE A 134 1.62 3.94 2.47
CA ILE A 134 0.47 3.41 1.75
C ILE A 134 0.76 1.93 1.44
N LEU A 135 0.16 1.04 2.21
CA LEU A 135 0.35 -0.41 2.07
C LEU A 135 -0.39 -0.99 0.85
N THR A 136 -1.49 -0.36 0.48
CA THR A 136 -2.33 -0.80 -0.64
C THR A 136 -3.00 0.42 -1.26
N ASN A 137 -3.07 0.42 -2.59
CA ASN A 137 -3.86 1.38 -3.37
C ASN A 137 -4.61 0.62 -4.46
N GLU A 138 -5.92 0.49 -4.27
CA GLU A 138 -6.81 -0.19 -5.21
C GLU A 138 -7.81 0.82 -5.80
N GLU A 139 -7.86 0.95 -7.12
CA GLU A 139 -8.92 1.69 -7.81
C GLU A 139 -10.09 0.75 -8.09
N ARG A 140 -11.26 1.05 -7.53
CA ARG A 140 -12.46 0.22 -7.69
C ARG A 140 -13.73 1.05 -7.70
N THR A 141 -14.68 0.67 -8.55
CA THR A 141 -16.05 1.18 -8.48
C THR A 141 -16.88 0.34 -7.51
N MET A 142 -17.47 0.98 -6.51
CA MET A 142 -18.19 0.30 -5.44
C MET A 142 -19.61 -0.08 -5.85
N THR A 143 -20.07 -1.26 -5.43
CA THR A 143 -21.48 -1.63 -5.60
C THR A 143 -22.37 -1.00 -4.53
N GLU A 144 -23.65 -0.81 -4.86
CA GLU A 144 -24.62 -0.25 -3.93
C GLU A 144 -24.78 -1.12 -2.66
N ALA A 145 -24.77 -2.45 -2.83
CA ALA A 145 -24.86 -3.38 -1.71
C ALA A 145 -23.69 -3.23 -0.72
N GLU A 146 -22.47 -3.09 -1.24
CA GLU A 146 -21.28 -2.87 -0.41
C GLU A 146 -21.34 -1.53 0.32
N MET A 147 -21.72 -0.44 -0.36
CA MET A 147 -21.78 0.89 0.26
C MET A 147 -22.90 1.02 1.28
N ARG A 148 -24.03 0.33 1.06
CA ARG A 148 -25.11 0.27 2.06
C ARG A 148 -24.66 -0.46 3.33
N LEU A 149 -23.90 -1.54 3.19
CA LEU A 149 -23.33 -2.26 4.33
C LEU A 149 -22.25 -1.41 5.03
N PHE A 150 -21.38 -0.76 4.26
CA PHE A 150 -20.32 0.12 4.78
C PHE A 150 -20.88 1.29 5.60
N TYR A 151 -21.91 1.97 5.07
CA TYR A 151 -22.56 3.10 5.74
C TYR A 151 -23.80 2.71 6.54
N GLN A 152 -23.98 1.43 6.90
CA GLN A 152 -25.20 0.96 7.58
C GLN A 152 -25.51 1.75 8.87
N HIS A 153 -24.47 2.15 9.60
CA HIS A 153 -24.59 2.98 10.80
C HIS A 153 -25.20 4.37 10.55
N ARG A 154 -25.29 4.82 9.28
CA ARG A 154 -25.88 6.08 8.82
C ARG A 154 -27.22 5.90 8.12
N ALA A 155 -27.79 4.69 8.10
CA ALA A 155 -29.02 4.38 7.37
C ALA A 155 -30.22 5.24 7.80
N GLY A 156 -30.20 5.81 9.02
CA GLY A 156 -31.24 6.73 9.51
C GLY A 156 -31.06 8.19 9.10
N GLU A 157 -29.97 8.57 8.43
CA GLU A 157 -29.72 9.94 8.01
C GLU A 157 -30.44 10.26 6.69
N GLU A 158 -31.03 11.46 6.57
CA GLU A 158 -31.70 11.91 5.33
C GLU A 158 -30.77 11.90 4.11
N ALA A 159 -29.47 12.11 4.33
CA ALA A 159 -28.45 12.13 3.28
C ALA A 159 -27.92 10.74 2.89
N PHE A 160 -28.38 9.65 3.53
CA PHE A 160 -27.85 8.30 3.33
C PHE A 160 -27.94 7.84 1.87
N GLU A 161 -29.11 7.96 1.25
CA GLU A 161 -29.32 7.57 -0.15
C GLU A 161 -28.45 8.39 -1.11
N LYS A 162 -28.31 9.70 -0.85
CA LYS A 162 -27.43 10.58 -1.64
C LYS A 162 -25.97 10.17 -1.49
N LEU A 163 -25.54 9.77 -0.29
CA LEU A 163 -24.18 9.32 -0.02
C LEU A 163 -23.87 8.00 -0.73
N VAL A 164 -24.76 7.01 -0.64
CA VAL A 164 -24.58 5.72 -1.32
C VAL A 164 -24.50 5.93 -2.83
N HIS A 165 -25.43 6.70 -3.39
CA HIS A 165 -25.41 7.01 -4.82
C HIS A 165 -24.13 7.73 -5.25
N HIS A 166 -23.64 8.66 -4.43
CA HIS A 166 -22.36 9.33 -4.67
C HIS A 166 -21.19 8.34 -4.74
N MET A 167 -21.06 7.46 -3.76
CA MET A 167 -19.97 6.49 -3.70
C MET A 167 -19.98 5.47 -4.84
N CYS A 168 -21.16 5.18 -5.40
CA CYS A 168 -21.33 4.28 -6.54
C CYS A 168 -21.28 4.99 -7.90
N SER A 169 -21.14 6.33 -7.93
CA SER A 169 -21.20 7.11 -9.16
C SER A 169 -19.97 6.96 -10.07
N GLY A 170 -18.87 6.41 -9.56
CA GLY A 170 -17.63 6.24 -10.31
C GLY A 170 -16.54 5.52 -9.51
N PRO A 171 -15.31 5.44 -10.07
CA PRO A 171 -14.18 4.82 -9.39
C PRO A 171 -13.78 5.60 -8.14
N SER A 172 -13.35 4.88 -7.11
CA SER A 172 -12.73 5.40 -5.90
C SER A 172 -11.36 4.74 -5.70
N HIS A 173 -10.42 5.42 -5.06
CA HIS A 173 -9.19 4.78 -4.59
C HIS A 173 -9.32 4.39 -3.13
N LEU A 174 -9.08 3.12 -2.84
CA LEU A 174 -9.09 2.56 -1.51
C LEU A 174 -7.64 2.38 -1.09
N LEU A 175 -7.28 3.09 -0.04
CA LEU A 175 -5.93 3.13 0.49
C LEU A 175 -5.92 2.52 1.87
N ILE A 176 -4.91 1.70 2.12
CA ILE A 176 -4.60 1.21 3.46
C ILE A 176 -3.40 1.99 3.95
N LEU A 177 -3.61 2.79 4.98
CA LEU A 177 -2.59 3.66 5.53
C LEU A 177 -2.04 3.03 6.81
N THR A 178 -0.72 2.99 6.91
CA THR A 178 -0.01 2.69 8.15
C THR A 178 0.95 3.83 8.47
N ARG A 179 1.43 3.84 9.69
CA ARG A 179 2.45 4.79 10.11
C ARG A 179 3.39 4.12 11.09
N THR A 180 4.66 4.03 10.70
CA THR A 180 5.73 3.38 11.47
C THR A 180 6.41 4.34 12.43
N GLU A 181 6.23 5.66 12.26
CA GLU A 181 6.88 6.70 13.05
C GLU A 181 5.90 7.53 13.90
N GLY A 182 6.04 7.45 15.22
CA GLY A 182 5.34 8.32 16.17
C GLY A 182 4.58 7.59 17.27
N PHE A 183 4.17 8.35 18.29
CA PHE A 183 3.39 7.84 19.43
C PHE A 183 1.87 7.95 19.21
N GLU A 184 1.44 8.67 18.18
CA GLU A 184 0.02 8.91 17.90
C GLU A 184 -0.59 7.82 17.03
N ASP A 185 -1.84 7.48 17.34
CA ASP A 185 -2.60 6.47 16.61
C ASP A 185 -2.86 6.90 15.15
N VAL A 186 -2.73 5.95 14.21
CA VAL A 186 -2.84 6.18 12.76
C VAL A 186 -4.21 6.77 12.37
N VAL A 187 -5.29 6.30 13.01
CA VAL A 187 -6.66 6.78 12.76
C VAL A 187 -6.79 8.23 13.21
N THR A 188 -6.26 8.54 14.40
CA THR A 188 -6.29 9.90 14.96
C THR A 188 -5.52 10.88 14.09
N THR A 189 -4.32 10.50 13.65
CA THR A 189 -3.52 11.31 12.75
C THR A 189 -4.25 11.53 11.42
N TRP A 190 -4.78 10.46 10.83
CA TRP A 190 -5.47 10.55 9.54
C TRP A 190 -6.66 11.51 9.62
N ARG A 191 -7.47 11.39 10.67
CA ARG A 191 -8.60 12.29 10.92
C ARG A 191 -8.19 13.75 11.08
N THR A 192 -7.04 14.00 11.70
CA THR A 192 -6.49 15.35 11.86
C THR A 192 -6.17 15.99 10.51
N ILE A 193 -5.54 15.25 9.60
CA ILE A 193 -5.18 15.77 8.26
C ILE A 193 -6.40 15.87 7.35
N MET A 194 -7.37 14.97 7.50
CA MET A 194 -8.64 15.08 6.78
C MET A 194 -9.39 16.36 7.14
N GLY A 195 -9.38 16.74 8.42
CA GLY A 195 -10.13 17.86 8.96
C GLY A 195 -11.64 17.60 9.13
N PRO A 196 -12.42 18.63 9.49
CA PRO A 196 -13.86 18.54 9.73
C PRO A 196 -14.63 17.92 8.57
N CYS A 197 -15.68 17.15 8.86
CA CYS A 197 -16.44 16.40 7.84
C CYS A 197 -17.07 17.31 6.78
N ASP A 198 -17.59 18.48 7.18
CA ASP A 198 -18.14 19.49 6.29
C ASP A 198 -17.01 20.36 5.68
N PRO A 199 -16.85 20.38 4.34
CA PRO A 199 -15.83 21.20 3.67
C PRO A 199 -15.90 22.70 4.00
N ASN A 200 -17.08 23.26 4.27
CA ASN A 200 -17.23 24.67 4.63
C ASN A 200 -16.68 24.95 6.03
N VAL A 201 -16.90 24.03 6.96
CA VAL A 201 -16.33 24.10 8.31
C VAL A 201 -14.83 23.90 8.23
N ALA A 202 -14.37 22.91 7.45
CA ALA A 202 -12.96 22.66 7.22
C ALA A 202 -12.25 23.89 6.65
N ARG A 203 -12.79 24.56 5.63
CA ARG A 203 -12.22 25.80 5.07
C ARG A 203 -12.10 26.94 6.09
N ARG A 204 -13.01 27.01 7.06
CA ARG A 204 -13.02 28.07 8.08
C ARG A 204 -12.05 27.77 9.23
N GLU A 205 -12.00 26.52 9.68
CA GLU A 205 -11.31 26.13 10.91
C GLU A 205 -9.93 25.51 10.65
N GLN A 206 -9.78 24.77 9.55
CA GLN A 206 -8.56 24.07 9.16
C GLN A 206 -8.34 24.16 7.63
N PRO A 207 -7.98 25.35 7.10
CA PRO A 207 -7.87 25.59 5.65
C PRO A 207 -6.89 24.66 4.92
N GLU A 208 -5.88 24.18 5.64
CA GLU A 208 -4.86 23.26 5.11
C GLU A 208 -5.32 21.79 5.10
N SER A 209 -6.45 21.46 5.71
CA SER A 209 -6.97 20.09 5.73
C SER A 209 -7.38 19.61 4.34
N LEU A 210 -7.30 18.31 4.09
CA LEU A 210 -7.64 17.75 2.78
C LEU A 210 -9.11 18.03 2.39
N ARG A 211 -10.04 18.01 3.36
CA ARG A 211 -11.46 18.34 3.09
C ARG A 211 -11.67 19.81 2.77
N ALA A 212 -10.84 20.71 3.29
CA ALA A 212 -10.90 22.13 2.94
C ALA A 212 -10.44 22.37 1.49
N GLN A 213 -9.38 21.65 1.08
CA GLN A 213 -8.73 21.85 -0.22
C GLN A 213 -9.45 21.13 -1.37
N TYR A 214 -9.97 19.93 -1.13
CA TYR A 214 -10.55 19.07 -2.18
C TYR A 214 -12.06 18.87 -2.04
N GLY A 215 -12.63 19.09 -0.85
CA GLY A 215 -14.07 18.94 -0.63
C GLY A 215 -14.88 20.11 -1.19
N THR A 216 -16.05 19.81 -1.75
CA THR A 216 -16.93 20.83 -2.34
C THR A 216 -18.05 21.19 -1.37
N GLU A 217 -18.97 20.26 -1.12
CA GLU A 217 -20.12 20.37 -0.22
C GLU A 217 -20.44 19.01 0.43
N MET A 218 -21.38 18.93 1.37
CA MET A 218 -21.81 17.64 1.90
C MET A 218 -22.79 16.94 0.94
N PRO A 219 -22.63 15.63 0.61
CA PRO A 219 -21.65 14.66 1.14
C PRO A 219 -20.33 14.51 0.33
N PHE A 220 -20.08 15.39 -0.64
CA PHE A 220 -18.92 15.46 -1.55
C PHE A 220 -17.69 16.11 -0.89
N ASN A 221 -17.16 15.45 0.14
CA ASN A 221 -16.01 15.94 0.91
C ASN A 221 -14.68 15.31 0.49
N ALA A 222 -14.56 14.82 -0.76
CA ALA A 222 -13.37 14.23 -1.38
C ALA A 222 -12.81 12.94 -0.75
N ILE A 223 -12.82 12.80 0.58
CA ILE A 223 -12.16 11.69 1.27
C ILE A 223 -12.96 11.13 2.45
N HIS A 224 -12.82 9.83 2.66
CA HIS A 224 -13.29 9.11 3.85
C HIS A 224 -12.11 8.60 4.67
N GLY A 225 -12.35 8.45 5.97
CA GLY A 225 -11.48 7.69 6.85
C GLY A 225 -12.24 7.22 8.08
N SER A 226 -11.75 6.13 8.66
CA SER A 226 -12.37 5.47 9.80
C SER A 226 -12.42 6.38 11.03
N ARG A 227 -13.41 6.18 11.91
CA ARG A 227 -13.64 7.08 13.08
C ARG A 227 -12.73 6.74 14.25
N ASP A 228 -12.55 5.45 14.47
CA ASP A 228 -11.78 4.80 15.51
C ASP A 228 -11.20 3.48 14.96
N ARG A 229 -10.54 2.71 15.82
CA ARG A 229 -9.85 1.48 15.43
C ARG A 229 -10.85 0.39 15.08
N GLU A 230 -11.91 0.26 15.85
CA GLU A 230 -12.98 -0.72 15.64
C GLU A 230 -13.69 -0.50 14.29
N ASP A 231 -13.93 0.77 13.93
CA ASP A 231 -14.41 1.14 12.62
C ASP A 231 -13.39 0.78 11.53
N ALA A 232 -12.10 1.05 11.75
CA ALA A 232 -11.06 0.72 10.78
C ALA A 232 -10.99 -0.78 10.50
N ASP A 233 -10.98 -1.62 11.53
CA ASP A 233 -10.91 -3.08 11.39
C ASP A 233 -12.15 -3.63 10.64
N ARG A 234 -13.34 -3.14 10.99
CA ARG A 234 -14.59 -3.51 10.30
C ARG A 234 -14.58 -3.08 8.83
N GLU A 235 -14.19 -1.83 8.57
CA GLU A 235 -14.15 -1.26 7.22
C GLU A 235 -13.11 -1.97 6.33
N LEU A 236 -11.94 -2.28 6.88
CA LEU A 236 -10.90 -3.06 6.21
C LEU A 236 -11.34 -4.50 5.94
N ALA A 237 -11.94 -5.19 6.92
CA ALA A 237 -12.45 -6.55 6.73
C ALA A 237 -13.55 -6.62 5.67
N LEU A 238 -14.37 -5.57 5.55
CA LEU A 238 -15.44 -5.49 4.56
C LEU A 238 -14.91 -5.28 3.14
N LEU A 239 -13.94 -4.37 2.96
CA LEU A 239 -13.44 -3.98 1.64
C LEU A 239 -12.24 -4.79 1.17
N PHE A 240 -11.48 -5.37 2.10
CA PHE A 240 -10.28 -6.16 1.86
C PHE A 240 -10.30 -7.49 2.64
N PRO A 241 -11.24 -8.41 2.33
CA PRO A 241 -11.39 -9.68 3.07
C PRO A 241 -10.18 -10.62 2.96
N SER A 242 -9.28 -10.39 2.00
CA SER A 242 -8.03 -11.16 1.84
C SER A 242 -6.90 -10.72 2.78
N LEU A 243 -7.04 -9.57 3.46
CA LEU A 243 -6.03 -9.09 4.41
C LEU A 243 -6.26 -9.73 5.77
N LYS A 244 -5.26 -10.47 6.24
CA LYS A 244 -5.25 -11.04 7.59
C LYS A 244 -4.42 -10.13 8.49
N PHE A 245 -5.08 -9.31 9.29
CA PHE A 245 -4.43 -8.69 10.45
C PHE A 245 -4.40 -9.73 11.57
N SER A 246 -3.24 -9.97 12.17
CA SER A 246 -3.09 -10.93 13.26
C SER A 246 -3.61 -10.32 14.57
N ASP A 247 -4.91 -10.45 14.83
CA ASP A 247 -5.48 -10.04 16.11
C ASP A 247 -5.18 -11.09 17.19
N LYS A 248 -4.23 -10.79 18.09
CA LYS A 248 -4.15 -11.44 19.39
C LYS A 248 -4.75 -10.53 20.45
N ASN A 249 -6.07 -10.48 20.52
CA ASN A 249 -6.73 -10.13 21.78
C ASN A 249 -8.08 -10.81 21.91
N THR A 250 -8.08 -12.12 22.14
CA THR A 250 -9.23 -12.80 22.75
C THR A 250 -8.74 -13.98 23.56
N GLU A 251 -8.21 -13.73 24.75
CA GLU A 251 -8.22 -14.73 25.84
C GLU A 251 -7.82 -14.09 27.18
N ALA A 252 -8.74 -13.31 27.77
CA ALA A 252 -8.76 -13.10 29.20
C ALA A 252 -10.18 -12.71 29.63
N LEU A 253 -11.14 -13.64 29.53
CA LEU A 253 -12.36 -13.69 30.36
C LEU A 253 -13.28 -14.82 29.87
N GLN A 254 -12.98 -16.06 30.27
CA GLN A 254 -13.99 -17.07 30.58
C GLN A 254 -13.34 -18.24 31.31
N GLY A 255 -13.82 -18.50 32.53
CA GLY A 255 -13.34 -19.58 33.37
C GLY A 255 -13.80 -19.40 34.81
N GLY A 256 -15.10 -19.17 35.00
CA GLY A 256 -15.73 -19.46 36.29
C GLY A 256 -15.97 -20.95 36.35
N GLU A 257 -15.34 -21.63 37.31
CA GLU A 257 -15.81 -22.92 37.79
C GLU A 257 -16.18 -22.76 39.26
N ALA A 258 -17.49 -22.88 39.50
CA ALA A 258 -18.05 -23.17 40.79
C ALA A 258 -17.69 -24.63 41.14
N GLU A 259 -17.05 -24.84 42.29
CA GLU A 259 -17.03 -26.16 42.92
C GLU A 259 -17.75 -26.05 44.27
N GLU A 260 -18.92 -26.69 44.30
CA GLU A 260 -19.85 -26.77 45.42
C GLU A 260 -19.47 -27.94 46.33
N ALA A 261 -19.27 -27.63 47.61
CA ALA A 261 -19.53 -28.40 48.84
C ALA A 261 -19.37 -29.93 48.88
N ALA A 262 -18.43 -30.39 49.73
CA ALA A 262 -18.56 -31.48 50.72
C ALA A 262 -17.28 -31.47 51.58
N GLY A 263 -17.18 -31.59 52.90
CA GLY A 263 -18.04 -31.94 54.02
C GLY A 263 -17.10 -32.36 55.17
N ALA A 264 -17.48 -32.12 56.44
CA ALA A 264 -16.81 -32.54 57.70
C ALA A 264 -15.41 -31.90 57.97
N HIS A 265 -15.07 -31.41 59.16
CA HIS A 265 -15.49 -31.76 60.52
C HIS A 265 -15.16 -30.60 61.47
#